data_AF-W5ST33-F1
#
_entry.id   AF-W5ST33-F1
#
_cell.length_a   1.000
_cell.length_b   1.000
_cell.length_c   1.000
_cell.angle_alpha   90.00
_cell.angle_beta   90.00
_cell.angle_gamma   90.00
#
_symmetry.space_group_name_H-M   'P 1'
#
loop_
_entity.id
_entity.type
_entity.pdbx_description
1 polymer ?
#
loop_
_entity_poly.entity_id
_entity_poly.type
_entity_poly.pdbx_seq_one_letter_code
_entity_poly.pdbx_strand_id
1 'polypeptide(L)'
;FNFILFLLMSCGSGSTKTEDPKTTFLTSIANLGKGFLDVFTSLSDMVAGAFGIKADTKKSDIGKYFTDIETTMNTVKKSYKMKLLLMGITQKLRQLLIRLSLTH
;
A
#
# COMPACT_ATOMS: atom_id res chain seq x y z
N PHE A 1 32.26 51.40 -44.10
CA PHE A 1 32.65 50.18 -43.37
C PHE A 1 31.56 49.92 -42.34
N ASN A 2 30.60 49.05 -42.66
CA ASN A 2 29.26 49.08 -42.09
C ASN A 2 29.10 48.04 -40.97
N PHE A 3 28.85 48.53 -39.76
CA PHE A 3 28.69 47.78 -38.49
C PHE A 3 27.54 46.75 -38.52
N ILE A 4 26.66 46.82 -39.52
CA ILE A 4 25.49 45.94 -39.69
C ILE A 4 25.88 44.51 -40.08
N LEU A 5 27.03 44.30 -40.74
CA LEU A 5 27.47 42.95 -41.12
C LEU A 5 27.90 42.09 -39.92
N PHE A 6 28.34 42.71 -38.81
CA PHE A 6 28.73 42.00 -37.58
C PHE A 6 27.51 41.61 -36.72
N LEU A 7 26.43 42.40 -36.77
CA LEU A 7 25.20 42.15 -36.02
C LEU A 7 24.37 40.99 -36.60
N LEU A 8 24.50 40.69 -37.90
CA LEU A 8 23.81 39.57 -38.54
C LEU A 8 24.46 38.20 -38.28
N MET A 9 25.68 38.15 -37.73
CA MET A 9 26.35 36.91 -37.31
C MET A 9 26.14 36.57 -35.83
N SER A 10 25.50 37.46 -35.05
CA SER A 10 25.35 37.30 -33.60
C SER A 10 23.93 36.98 -33.12
N CYS A 11 22.94 36.86 -34.01
CA CYS A 11 21.57 36.52 -33.64
C CYS A 11 20.99 35.45 -34.58
N GLY A 12 21.63 34.29 -34.57
CA GLY A 12 21.22 33.15 -35.40
C GLY A 12 21.72 31.79 -34.90
N SER A 13 22.60 31.71 -33.90
CA SER A 13 22.61 30.54 -33.04
C SER A 13 21.38 30.66 -32.17
N GLY A 14 20.28 30.10 -32.68
CA GLY A 14 19.19 29.69 -31.82
C GLY A 14 19.82 28.97 -30.64
N SER A 15 19.79 29.63 -29.48
CA SER A 15 19.69 28.94 -28.22
C SER A 15 18.35 28.22 -28.27
N THR A 16 18.30 27.17 -29.10
CA THR A 16 17.48 26.04 -28.81
C THR A 16 17.95 25.67 -27.41
N LYS A 17 17.12 25.98 -26.42
CA LYS A 17 16.99 25.13 -25.25
C LYS A 17 16.55 23.76 -25.76
N THR A 18 17.41 23.11 -26.53
CA THR A 18 17.43 21.68 -26.65
C THR A 18 17.88 21.32 -25.25
N GLU A 19 16.93 21.07 -24.37
CA GLU A 19 17.26 20.41 -23.12
C GLU A 19 18.08 19.20 -23.55
N ASP A 20 19.37 19.22 -23.25
CA ASP A 20 20.25 18.12 -23.61
C ASP A 20 19.56 16.87 -23.09
N PRO A 21 19.29 15.84 -23.91
CA PRO A 21 18.50 14.69 -23.49
C PRO A 21 19.06 14.04 -22.21
N LYS A 22 20.36 14.21 -21.96
CA LYS A 22 21.04 13.86 -20.71
C LYS A 22 20.53 14.66 -19.51
N THR A 23 20.34 15.97 -19.63
CA THR A 23 19.83 16.85 -18.57
C THR A 23 18.36 16.60 -18.26
N THR A 24 17.52 16.35 -19.27
CA THR A 24 16.12 15.93 -19.08
C THR A 24 16.04 14.56 -18.40
N PHE A 25 16.90 13.62 -18.81
CA PHE A 25 17.01 12.30 -18.19
C PHE A 25 17.46 12.37 -16.72
N LEU A 26 18.50 13.15 -16.42
CA LEU A 26 18.98 13.35 -15.04
C LEU A 26 17.90 14.02 -14.17
N THR A 27 17.19 15.02 -14.70
CA THR A 27 16.07 15.68 -14.01
C THR A 27 14.94 14.69 -13.72
N SER A 28 14.64 13.79 -14.66
CA SER A 28 13.62 12.76 -14.50
C SER A 28 13.99 11.76 -13.40
N ILE A 29 15.27 11.32 -13.34
CA ILE A 29 15.77 10.46 -12.26
C ILE A 29 15.74 11.19 -10.91
N ALA A 30 16.14 12.46 -10.86
CA ALA A 30 16.10 13.24 -9.62
C ALA A 30 14.67 13.39 -9.08
N ASN A 31 13.71 13.69 -9.96
CA ASN A 31 12.30 13.78 -9.60
C ASN A 31 11.72 12.42 -9.16
N LEU A 32 12.11 11.34 -9.82
CA LEU A 32 11.74 9.98 -9.42
C LEU A 32 12.32 9.62 -8.04
N GLY A 33 13.59 9.95 -7.79
CA GLY A 33 14.26 9.75 -6.51
C GLY A 33 13.58 10.53 -5.38
N LYS A 34 13.15 11.77 -5.66
CA LYS A 34 12.36 12.58 -4.73
C LYS A 34 10.99 11.94 -4.43
N GLY A 35 10.26 11.53 -5.47
CA GLY A 35 8.97 10.86 -5.31
C GLY A 35 9.07 9.54 -4.53
N PHE A 36 10.14 8.78 -4.76
CA PHE A 36 10.42 7.57 -3.98
C PHE A 36 10.72 7.88 -2.51
N LEU A 37 11.55 8.91 -2.25
CA LEU A 37 11.86 9.35 -0.90
C LEU A 37 10.59 9.74 -0.13
N ASP A 38 9.71 10.54 -0.74
CA ASP A 38 8.45 10.99 -0.13
C ASP A 38 7.56 9.80 0.26
N VAL A 39 7.44 8.80 -0.62
CA VAL A 39 6.70 7.56 -0.34
C VAL A 39 7.34 6.75 0.78
N PHE A 40 8.67 6.63 0.78
CA PHE A 40 9.40 5.91 1.82
C PHE A 40 9.25 6.59 3.19
N THR A 41 9.36 7.92 3.25
CA THR A 41 9.15 8.70 4.48
C THR A 41 7.71 8.59 4.98
N SER A 42 6.72 8.71 4.09
CA SER A 42 5.32 8.53 4.48
C SER A 42 5.05 7.12 5.01
N LEU A 43 5.64 6.09 4.40
CA LEU A 43 5.55 4.71 4.87
C LEU A 43 6.22 4.55 6.23
N SER A 44 7.41 5.11 6.44
CA SER A 44 8.12 5.01 7.71
C SER A 44 7.36 5.69 8.85
N ASP A 45 6.75 6.85 8.58
CA ASP A 45 5.94 7.58 9.56
C ASP A 45 4.66 6.81 9.90
N MET A 46 4.04 6.17 8.91
CA MET A 46 2.87 5.31 9.14
C MET A 46 3.24 4.07 9.98
N VAL A 47 4.39 3.45 9.71
CA VAL A 47 4.88 2.30 10.49
C VAL A 47 5.20 2.71 11.94
N ALA A 48 5.87 3.84 12.15
CA ALA A 48 6.17 4.34 13.49
C ALA A 48 4.91 4.81 14.24
N GLY A 49 3.96 5.45 13.55
CA GLY A 49 2.76 6.03 14.13
C GLY A 49 1.64 5.00 14.38
N ALA A 50 1.15 4.36 13.32
CA ALA A 50 -0.01 3.46 13.40
C ALA A 50 0.33 2.12 14.07
N PHE A 51 1.55 1.62 13.88
CA PHE A 51 2.00 0.36 14.49
C PHE A 51 2.79 0.58 15.79
N GLY A 52 3.12 1.83 16.14
CA GLY A 52 3.88 2.14 17.35
C GLY A 52 5.29 1.55 17.37
N ILE A 53 5.80 1.09 16.21
CA ILE A 53 7.11 0.44 16.07
C ILE A 53 8.16 1.56 16.05
N LYS A 54 8.72 1.85 17.22
CA LYS A 54 9.86 2.75 17.40
C LYS A 54 11.19 2.00 17.19
N ALA A 55 12.29 2.73 17.02
CA ALA A 55 13.62 2.15 16.81
C ALA A 55 14.09 1.23 17.98
N ASP A 56 13.58 1.47 19.17
CA ASP A 56 13.81 0.73 20.42
C ASP A 56 12.87 -0.46 20.61
N THR A 57 11.88 -0.66 19.73
CA THR A 57 10.96 -1.81 19.78
C THR A 57 11.75 -3.09 19.54
N LYS A 58 11.69 -4.03 20.48
CA LYS A 58 12.39 -5.30 20.33
C LYS A 58 11.76 -6.09 19.19
N LYS A 59 12.60 -6.76 18.38
CA LYS A 59 12.14 -7.68 17.34
C LYS A 59 11.19 -8.76 17.90
N SER A 60 11.37 -9.16 19.16
CA SER A 60 10.48 -10.09 19.86
C SER A 60 9.07 -9.54 20.04
N ASP A 61 8.93 -8.25 20.29
CA ASP A 61 7.65 -7.62 20.59
C ASP A 61 6.83 -7.46 19.30
N ILE A 62 7.52 -7.15 18.19
CA ILE A 62 6.96 -7.18 16.84
C ILE A 62 6.50 -8.60 16.47
N GLY A 63 7.36 -9.60 16.70
CA GLY A 63 7.02 -11.01 16.47
C GLY A 63 5.80 -11.46 17.27
N LYS A 64 5.75 -11.09 18.56
CA LYS A 64 4.61 -11.37 19.44
C LYS A 64 3.33 -10.72 18.91
N TYR A 65 3.38 -9.49 18.44
CA TYR A 65 2.23 -8.80 17.87
C TYR A 65 1.62 -9.57 16.69
N PHE A 66 2.46 -10.06 15.76
CA PHE A 66 2.00 -10.87 14.64
C PHE A 66 1.44 -12.23 15.07
N THR A 67 2.05 -12.88 16.06
CA THR A 67 1.53 -14.12 16.65
C THR A 67 0.17 -13.92 17.32
N ASP A 68 -0.02 -12.79 18.02
CA ASP A 68 -1.29 -12.45 18.67
C ASP A 68 -2.41 -12.21 17.63
N ILE A 69 -2.08 -11.54 16.51
CA ILE A 69 -3.00 -11.38 15.37
C ILE A 69 -3.37 -12.74 14.79
N GLU A 70 -2.39 -13.60 14.52
CA GLU A 70 -2.61 -14.96 13.98
C GLU A 70 -3.53 -15.77 14.90
N THR A 71 -3.24 -15.75 16.21
CA THR A 71 -4.00 -16.46 17.24
C THR A 71 -5.44 -15.98 17.29
N THR A 72 -5.65 -14.66 17.23
CA THR A 72 -6.97 -14.04 17.20
C THR A 72 -7.76 -14.47 15.97
N MET A 73 -7.13 -14.41 14.78
CA MET A 73 -7.76 -14.80 13.52
C MET A 73 -8.18 -16.28 13.52
N ASN A 74 -7.31 -17.16 14.00
CA ASN A 74 -7.61 -18.58 14.12
C ASN A 74 -8.76 -18.86 15.10
N THR A 75 -8.82 -18.12 16.20
CA THR A 75 -9.91 -18.22 17.20
C THR A 75 -11.25 -17.80 16.60
N VAL A 76 -11.28 -16.64 15.93
CA VAL A 76 -12.48 -16.14 15.24
C VAL A 76 -12.95 -17.13 14.17
N LYS A 77 -12.03 -17.66 13.36
CA LYS A 77 -12.34 -18.65 12.32
C LYS A 77 -12.98 -19.92 12.90
N LYS A 78 -12.44 -20.43 14.01
CA LYS A 78 -13.01 -21.59 14.72
C LYS A 78 -14.41 -21.30 15.26
N SER A 79 -14.59 -20.15 15.92
CA SER A 79 -15.88 -19.71 16.47
C SER A 79 -16.95 -19.58 15.36
N TYR A 80 -16.58 -18.95 14.25
CA TYR A 80 -17.46 -18.80 13.10
C TYR A 80 -17.87 -20.15 12.50
N LYS A 81 -16.91 -21.06 12.30
CA LYS A 81 -17.19 -22.42 11.81
C LYS A 81 -18.13 -23.18 12.74
N MET A 82 -17.95 -23.07 14.06
CA MET A 82 -18.84 -23.67 15.05
C MET A 82 -20.26 -23.11 14.93
N LYS A 83 -20.40 -21.78 14.82
CA LYS A 83 -21.70 -21.12 14.68
C LYS A 83 -22.45 -21.57 13.43
N LEU A 84 -21.75 -21.71 12.30
CA LEU A 84 -22.34 -22.22 11.06
C LEU A 84 -22.85 -23.66 11.19
N LEU A 85 -22.08 -24.53 11.85
CA LEU A 85 -22.49 -25.92 12.09
C LEU A 85 -23.74 -25.98 12.98
N LEU A 86 -23.77 -25.19 14.06
CA LEU A 86 -24.92 -25.12 14.96
C LEU A 86 -26.18 -24.66 14.22
N MET A 87 -26.08 -23.59 13.42
CA MET A 87 -27.19 -23.10 12.60
C MET A 87 -27.72 -24.18 11.65
N GLY A 88 -26.83 -24.94 11.01
CA GLY A 88 -27.21 -26.07 10.16
C GLY A 88 -27.96 -27.18 10.92
N ILE A 89 -27.50 -27.55 12.11
CA ILE A 89 -28.16 -28.55 12.96
C ILE A 89 -29.55 -28.05 13.40
N THR A 90 -29.66 -26.80 13.86
CA THR A 90 -30.93 -26.20 14.29
C THR A 90 -31.95 -26.20 13.16
N GLN A 91 -31.54 -25.86 11.93
CA GLN A 91 -32.43 -25.92 10.77
C GLN A 91 -32.88 -27.34 10.46
N LYS A 92 -31.96 -28.32 10.46
CA LYS A 92 -32.31 -29.73 10.24
C LYS A 92 -33.31 -30.26 11.28
N LEU A 93 -33.10 -29.96 12.56
CA LEU A 93 -34.01 -30.38 13.63
C LEU A 93 -35.41 -29.78 13.47
N ARG A 94 -35.49 -28.49 13.13
CA ARG A 94 -36.76 -27.81 12.83
C ARG A 94 -37.51 -28.50 11.69
N GLN A 95 -36.83 -28.85 10.60
CA GLN A 95 -37.44 -29.54 9.46
C GLN A 95 -37.94 -30.94 9.83
N LEU A 96 -37.21 -31.67 10.67
CA LEU A 96 -37.61 -33.00 11.13
C LEU A 96 -38.89 -32.94 11.98
N LEU A 97 -38.97 -31.98 12.92
CA LEU A 97 -40.14 -31.77 13.76
C LEU A 97 -41.39 -31.45 12.93
N ILE A 98 -41.27 -30.57 11.93
CA ILE A 98 -42.38 -30.25 11.02
C ILE A 98 -42.88 -31.51 10.32
N ARG A 99 -41.96 -32.35 9.81
CA ARG A 99 -42.34 -33.60 9.13
C ARG A 99 -43.08 -34.56 10.05
N LEU A 100 -42.61 -34.74 11.28
CA LEU A 100 -43.25 -35.62 12.27
C LEU A 100 -44.67 -35.15 12.63
N SER A 101 -44.88 -33.85 12.73
CA SER A 101 -46.20 -33.26 13.00
C SER A 101 -47.19 -33.38 11.84
N LEU A 102 -46.72 -33.63 10.61
CA LEU A 102 -47.55 -33.82 9.42
C LEU A 102 -47.87 -35.30 9.14
N THR A 103 -47.20 -36.22 9.83
CA THR A 103 -47.42 -37.68 9.73
C THR A 103 -48.39 -38.24 10.76
N HIS A 104 -48.90 -37.40 11.67
CA HIS A 104 -49.99 -37.69 12.61
C HIS A 104 -51.20 -36.83 12.28
#